data_AF-A0A838PAD7-F1
#
_entry.id   AF-A0A838PAD7-F1
#
_cell.length_a   1.000
_cell.length_b   1.000
_cell.length_c   1.000
_cell.angle_alpha   90.00
_cell.angle_beta   90.00
_cell.angle_gamma   90.00
#
_symmetry.space_group_name_H-M   'P 1'
#
loop_
_entity.id
_entity.type
_entity.pdbx_description
1 polymer ?
#
loop_
_entity_poly.entity_id
_entity_poly.type
_entity_poly.pdbx_seq_one_letter_code
_entity_poly.pdbx_strand_id
1 'polypeptide(L)'
;MKRIWSITSTVFVILTSGANSIALFSPGRDSQTETSIPSIQQRYAAINRSVRKYRKVKKELSGFSLEGGELIAYFNGPRIVKITAAYFGETGRAMEEYYYWNEKLIFVFRRDFTYDEPMSGKVVGTEANRFYFSNDRLTRWIDQNGKARSLGGGDFQAKQQELLETSNRFLKAARSPEPIIKARNLRVYPPETAPVVATAMPPDVRRWLCPPLADFFICGLCPPRAGPIHWKRN
;
A
#
# COMPACT_ATOMS: atom_id res chain seq x y z
N MET A 1 -6.31 -41.84 72.73
CA MET A 1 -7.27 -42.96 72.64
C MET A 1 -7.56 -43.23 71.17
N LYS A 2 -7.47 -44.50 70.77
CA LYS A 2 -7.47 -45.03 69.40
C LYS A 2 -8.89 -45.48 68.99
N ARG A 3 -9.17 -45.45 67.66
CA ARG A 3 -9.97 -46.39 66.83
C ARG A 3 -10.35 -45.64 65.54
N ILE A 4 -9.59 -45.69 64.45
CA ILE A 4 -9.41 -46.80 63.48
C ILE A 4 -10.73 -47.51 63.21
N TRP A 5 -11.34 -47.19 62.07
CA TRP A 5 -12.27 -48.06 61.36
C TRP A 5 -11.75 -48.28 59.94
N SER A 6 -11.49 -49.55 59.65
CA SER A 6 -11.11 -50.11 58.36
C SER A 6 -12.38 -50.70 57.76
N ILE A 7 -12.73 -50.35 56.52
CA ILE A 7 -13.72 -51.08 55.73
C ILE A 7 -13.18 -51.25 54.30
N THR A 8 -12.64 -52.45 54.12
CA THR A 8 -12.63 -53.31 52.93
C THR A 8 -13.07 -52.74 51.58
N SER A 9 -12.13 -52.85 50.63
CA SER A 9 -12.32 -52.86 49.18
C SER A 9 -13.53 -53.67 48.72
N THR A 10 -14.28 -53.12 47.77
CA THR A 10 -14.98 -53.92 46.76
C THR A 10 -14.61 -53.36 45.39
N VAL A 11 -13.80 -54.11 44.66
CA VAL A 11 -13.45 -53.83 43.27
C VAL A 11 -14.66 -54.26 42.43
N PHE A 12 -15.31 -53.31 41.78
CA PHE A 12 -16.31 -53.59 40.75
C PHE A 12 -15.63 -53.47 39.38
N VAL A 13 -15.32 -54.62 38.77
CA VAL A 13 -14.95 -54.72 37.36
C VAL A 13 -16.25 -54.69 36.56
N ILE A 14 -16.53 -53.56 35.89
CA ILE A 14 -17.57 -53.49 34.87
C ILE A 14 -16.89 -53.67 33.52
N LEU A 15 -16.99 -54.89 32.99
CA LEU A 15 -16.68 -55.22 31.61
C LEU A 15 -17.92 -54.87 30.79
N THR A 16 -17.93 -53.72 30.13
CA THR A 16 -18.89 -53.42 29.06
C THR A 16 -18.13 -53.11 27.79
N SER A 17 -18.14 -54.08 26.88
CA SER A 17 -17.80 -53.94 25.48
C SER A 17 -18.73 -52.91 24.84
N GLY A 18 -18.22 -51.71 24.64
CA GLY A 18 -18.86 -50.67 23.85
C GLY A 18 -17.76 -49.79 23.30
N ALA A 19 -17.49 -49.90 22.00
CA ALA A 19 -16.56 -49.04 21.29
C ALA A 19 -17.12 -47.61 21.27
N ASN A 20 -16.95 -46.89 22.38
CA ASN A 20 -17.13 -45.45 22.42
C ASN A 20 -15.86 -44.83 21.86
N SER A 21 -15.89 -44.53 20.57
CA SER A 21 -14.96 -43.61 19.94
C SER A 21 -15.10 -42.26 20.65
N ILE A 22 -14.25 -42.02 21.65
CA ILE A 22 -13.97 -40.67 22.11
C ILE A 22 -13.25 -40.01 20.94
N ALA A 23 -14.03 -39.34 20.09
CA ALA A 23 -13.49 -38.38 19.16
C ALA A 23 -12.81 -37.31 20.01
N LEU A 24 -11.49 -37.43 20.17
CA LEU A 24 -10.64 -36.33 20.54
C LEU A 24 -10.89 -35.25 19.50
N PHE A 25 -11.79 -34.33 19.81
CA PHE A 25 -11.78 -33.00 19.23
C PHE A 25 -10.47 -32.37 19.65
N SER A 26 -9.43 -32.69 18.88
CA SER A 26 -8.28 -31.83 18.76
C SER A 26 -8.84 -30.50 18.25
N PRO A 27 -8.79 -29.39 19.03
CA PRO A 27 -9.00 -28.10 18.41
C PRO A 27 -7.94 -28.01 17.32
N GLY A 28 -8.42 -28.05 16.08
CA GLY A 28 -7.60 -27.99 14.89
C GLY A 28 -6.63 -26.83 15.07
N ARG A 29 -5.38 -27.21 15.24
CA ARG A 29 -4.17 -26.40 15.24
C ARG A 29 -4.40 -25.22 14.29
N ASP A 30 -4.35 -24.00 14.83
CA ASP A 30 -4.54 -22.74 14.11
C ASP A 30 -4.05 -22.83 12.66
N SER A 31 -4.96 -23.16 11.74
CA SER A 31 -4.71 -22.99 10.32
C SER A 31 -4.61 -21.50 10.17
N GLN A 32 -3.37 -21.04 10.02
CA GLN A 32 -3.00 -19.66 9.73
C GLN A 32 -4.12 -19.03 8.93
N THR A 33 -4.90 -18.16 9.57
CA THR A 33 -5.99 -17.49 8.89
C THR A 33 -5.30 -16.72 7.78
N GLU A 34 -5.43 -17.23 6.57
CA GLU A 34 -5.03 -16.54 5.36
C GLU A 34 -5.54 -15.12 5.54
N THR A 35 -4.62 -14.14 5.48
CA THR A 35 -4.88 -12.78 5.96
C THR A 35 -5.87 -12.12 5.01
N SER A 36 -7.15 -12.43 5.19
CA SER A 36 -8.24 -12.04 4.31
C SER A 36 -8.51 -10.55 4.49
N ILE A 37 -8.97 -9.88 3.43
CA ILE A 37 -9.29 -8.45 3.46
C ILE A 37 -10.22 -8.09 4.64
N PRO A 38 -11.31 -8.84 4.93
CA PRO A 38 -12.15 -8.57 6.09
C PRO A 38 -11.40 -8.62 7.42
N SER A 39 -10.51 -9.60 7.61
CA SER A 39 -9.69 -9.70 8.83
C SER A 39 -8.73 -8.51 8.97
N ILE A 40 -8.16 -8.03 7.85
CA ILE A 40 -7.31 -6.83 7.82
C ILE A 40 -8.11 -5.59 8.20
N GLN A 41 -9.33 -5.43 7.66
CA GLN A 41 -10.20 -4.30 7.96
C GLN A 41 -10.61 -4.26 9.43
N GLN A 42 -10.90 -5.42 10.03
CA GLN A 42 -11.18 -5.52 11.46
C GLN A 42 -9.97 -5.11 12.32
N ARG A 43 -8.77 -5.59 11.98
CA ARG A 43 -7.51 -5.23 12.67
C ARG A 43 -7.21 -3.74 12.53
N TYR A 44 -7.31 -3.19 11.32
CA TYR A 44 -7.20 -1.76 11.03
C TYR A 44 -8.14 -0.94 11.92
N ALA A 45 -9.42 -1.31 11.98
CA ALA A 45 -10.42 -0.62 12.79
C ALA A 45 -10.12 -0.72 14.29
N ALA A 46 -9.65 -1.87 14.78
CA ALA A 46 -9.30 -2.07 16.19
C ALA A 46 -8.07 -1.24 16.61
N ILE A 47 -7.04 -1.19 15.77
CA ILE A 47 -5.84 -0.37 15.97
C ILE A 47 -6.23 1.11 16.03
N ASN A 48 -7.03 1.60 15.08
CA ASN A 48 -7.43 3.01 15.05
C ASN A 48 -8.32 3.40 16.24
N ARG A 49 -9.23 2.52 16.68
CA ARG A 49 -10.03 2.74 17.91
C ARG A 49 -9.16 2.87 19.16
N SER A 50 -8.01 2.20 19.20
CA SER A 50 -7.12 2.16 20.36
C SER A 50 -5.94 3.14 20.27
N VAL A 51 -5.86 3.97 19.22
CA VAL A 51 -4.69 4.79 18.91
C VAL A 51 -4.25 5.72 20.06
N ARG A 52 -5.21 6.18 20.87
CA ARG A 52 -4.96 7.06 22.03
C ARG A 52 -4.26 6.35 23.19
N LYS A 53 -4.35 5.02 23.26
CA LYS A 53 -3.76 4.20 24.33
C LYS A 53 -2.32 3.80 24.03
N TYR A 54 -1.87 3.97 22.79
CA TYR A 54 -0.52 3.54 22.38
C TYR A 54 0.53 4.57 22.75
N ARG A 55 1.70 4.07 23.15
CA ARG A 55 2.90 4.91 23.31
C ARG A 55 3.33 5.40 21.93
N LYS A 56 3.64 6.69 21.82
CA LYS A 56 4.05 7.32 20.55
C LYS A 56 5.54 7.63 20.56
N VAL A 57 6.20 7.39 19.44
CA VAL A 57 7.56 7.87 19.16
C VAL A 57 7.47 8.74 17.92
N LYS A 58 7.91 9.99 18.03
CA LYS A 58 7.98 10.94 16.93
C LYS A 58 9.41 11.02 16.40
N LYS A 59 9.54 11.13 15.08
CA LYS A 59 10.80 11.30 14.35
C LYS A 59 10.60 12.32 13.23
N GLU A 60 11.63 13.07 12.92
CA GLU A 60 11.65 13.98 11.78
C GLU A 60 12.08 13.24 10.51
N LEU A 61 11.42 13.51 9.38
CA LEU A 61 11.78 12.99 8.06
C LEU A 61 12.49 14.10 7.27
N SER A 62 13.82 14.13 7.34
CA SER A 62 14.63 15.13 6.65
C SER A 62 15.02 14.65 5.24
N GLY A 63 14.80 15.51 4.24
CA GLY A 63 15.11 15.24 2.82
C GLY A 63 14.15 14.26 2.13
N PHE A 64 13.04 13.88 2.78
CA PHE A 64 11.99 13.08 2.14
C PHE A 64 11.00 13.93 1.33
N SER A 65 10.99 15.24 1.56
CA SER A 65 10.21 16.24 0.82
C SER A 65 10.91 17.59 0.88
N LEU A 66 10.41 18.56 0.11
CA LEU A 66 10.91 19.95 0.07
C LEU A 66 10.89 20.60 1.47
N GLU A 67 9.82 20.38 2.23
CA GLU A 67 9.67 20.94 3.59
C GLU A 67 9.90 19.88 4.69
N GLY A 68 10.42 18.71 4.31
CA GLY A 68 10.60 17.58 5.22
C GLY A 68 9.28 16.86 5.56
N GLY A 69 9.21 16.30 6.75
CA GLY A 69 8.08 15.47 7.14
C GLY A 69 8.15 15.00 8.59
N GLU A 70 7.09 14.31 9.02
CA GLU A 70 6.98 13.74 10.36
C GLU A 70 6.66 12.25 10.27
N LEU A 71 7.35 11.45 11.08
CA LEU A 71 7.01 10.06 11.33
C LEU A 71 6.56 9.87 12.78
N ILE A 72 5.40 9.24 12.97
CA ILE A 72 4.89 8.84 14.28
C ILE A 72 4.68 7.33 14.29
N ALA A 73 5.44 6.63 15.15
CA ALA A 73 5.25 5.22 15.42
C ALA A 73 4.42 5.01 16.69
N TYR A 74 3.46 4.10 16.63
CA TYR A 74 2.54 3.75 17.70
C TYR A 74 2.86 2.35 18.21
N PHE A 75 3.12 2.25 19.51
CA PHE A 75 3.54 1.03 20.19
C PHE A 75 2.44 0.49 21.11
N ASN A 76 2.16 -0.80 20.97
CA ASN A 76 1.43 -1.59 21.97
C ASN A 76 2.45 -2.47 22.72
N GLY A 77 2.82 -2.04 23.92
CA GLY A 77 3.98 -2.61 24.62
C GLY A 77 5.27 -2.46 23.79
N PRO A 78 6.03 -3.53 23.51
CA PRO A 78 7.24 -3.47 22.69
C PRO A 78 6.95 -3.49 21.17
N ARG A 79 5.72 -3.77 20.75
CA ARG A 79 5.38 -4.02 19.34
C ARG A 79 4.90 -2.74 18.67
N ILE A 80 5.39 -2.45 17.47
CA ILE A 80 4.85 -1.41 16.59
C ILE A 80 3.58 -1.96 15.96
N VAL A 81 2.46 -1.23 16.09
CA VAL A 81 1.16 -1.61 15.52
C VAL A 81 0.74 -0.68 14.39
N LYS A 82 1.23 0.56 14.39
CA LYS A 82 0.97 1.55 13.37
C LYS A 82 2.16 2.49 13.21
N ILE A 83 2.45 2.91 11.98
CA ILE A 83 3.34 4.04 11.66
C ILE A 83 2.55 5.00 10.76
N THR A 84 2.66 6.30 11.03
CA THR A 84 2.19 7.36 10.14
C THR A 84 3.37 8.18 9.68
N ALA A 85 3.53 8.37 8.38
CA ALA A 85 4.48 9.29 7.78
C ALA A 85 3.69 10.40 7.06
N ALA A 86 4.04 11.65 7.32
CA ALA A 86 3.52 12.81 6.63
C ALA A 86 4.69 13.51 5.94
N TYR A 87 4.50 13.88 4.67
CA TYR A 87 5.47 14.58 3.85
C TYR A 87 4.84 15.89 3.39
N PHE A 88 5.54 17.01 3.63
CA PHE A 88 5.02 18.36 3.38
C PHE A 88 5.71 18.97 2.17
N GLY A 89 4.92 19.56 1.28
CA GLY A 89 5.42 20.34 0.15
C GLY A 89 4.52 21.52 -0.16
N GLU A 90 4.98 22.37 -1.06
CA GLU A 90 4.36 23.67 -1.29
C GLU A 90 2.94 23.52 -1.85
N THR A 91 2.75 22.60 -2.80
CA THR A 91 1.48 22.41 -3.53
C THR A 91 0.62 21.26 -2.97
N GLY A 92 1.05 20.65 -1.86
CA GLY A 92 0.32 19.51 -1.32
C GLY A 92 1.02 18.81 -0.16
N ARG A 93 0.40 17.71 0.29
CA ARG A 93 1.01 16.83 1.27
C ARG A 93 0.69 15.38 0.96
N ALA A 94 1.60 14.49 1.32
CA ALA A 94 1.38 13.04 1.26
C ALA A 94 1.31 12.48 2.68
N MET A 95 0.40 11.53 2.90
CA MET A 95 0.25 10.81 4.16
C MET A 95 0.25 9.30 3.89
N GLU A 96 1.12 8.57 4.58
CA GLU A 96 1.22 7.12 4.52
C GLU A 96 0.99 6.53 5.91
N GLU A 97 0.11 5.54 5.99
CA GLU A 97 -0.20 4.83 7.22
C GLU A 97 0.07 3.35 7.05
N TYR A 98 1.03 2.83 7.81
CA TYR A 98 1.43 1.42 7.81
C TYR A 98 0.85 0.74 9.04
N TYR A 99 0.21 -0.41 8.84
CA TYR A 99 -0.43 -1.19 9.90
C TYR A 99 0.21 -2.56 10.01
N TYR A 100 0.50 -2.95 11.25
CA TYR A 100 1.24 -4.16 11.55
C TYR A 100 0.41 -5.09 12.43
N TRP A 101 0.48 -6.38 12.12
CA TRP A 101 -0.09 -7.43 12.96
C TRP A 101 0.88 -8.58 13.05
N ASN A 102 1.13 -9.07 14.28
CA ASN A 102 2.18 -10.05 14.55
C ASN A 102 3.53 -9.65 13.92
N GLU A 103 3.86 -8.36 14.03
CA GLU A 103 5.09 -7.75 13.48
C GLU A 103 5.25 -7.83 11.95
N LYS A 104 4.21 -8.26 11.23
CA LYS A 104 4.15 -8.23 9.77
C LYS A 104 3.31 -7.08 9.25
N LEU A 105 3.71 -6.51 8.11
CA LEU A 105 2.91 -5.51 7.41
C LEU A 105 1.64 -6.18 6.87
N ILE A 106 0.48 -5.63 7.18
CA ILE A 106 -0.82 -6.15 6.70
C ILE A 106 -1.56 -5.16 5.82
N PHE A 107 -1.31 -3.86 5.99
CA PHE A 107 -2.05 -2.83 5.28
C PHE A 107 -1.26 -1.52 5.20
N VAL A 108 -1.31 -0.88 4.04
CA VAL A 108 -0.83 0.49 3.84
C VAL A 108 -1.96 1.33 3.26
N PHE A 109 -2.20 2.49 3.85
CA PHE A 109 -3.10 3.49 3.33
C PHE A 109 -2.33 4.75 2.98
N ARG A 110 -2.32 5.11 1.70
CA ARG A 110 -1.67 6.31 1.20
C ARG A 110 -2.71 7.32 0.74
N ARG A 111 -2.52 8.58 1.12
CA ARG A 111 -3.33 9.71 0.68
C ARG A 111 -2.41 10.82 0.20
N ASP A 112 -2.65 11.30 -1.01
CA ASP A 112 -1.98 12.46 -1.57
C ASP A 112 -3.02 13.58 -1.67
N PHE A 113 -2.70 14.76 -1.13
CA PHE A 113 -3.58 15.92 -1.09
C PHE A 113 -2.97 17.03 -1.94
N THR A 114 -3.79 17.63 -2.81
CA THR A 114 -3.39 18.74 -3.68
C THR A 114 -4.05 20.02 -3.21
N TYR A 115 -3.28 21.11 -3.16
CA TYR A 115 -3.77 22.45 -2.82
C TYR A 115 -4.09 23.25 -4.09
N ASP A 116 -5.02 24.19 -3.99
CA ASP A 116 -5.30 25.18 -5.04
C ASP A 116 -4.21 26.26 -5.15
N GLU A 117 -3.60 26.60 -4.02
CA GLU A 117 -2.53 27.59 -3.92
C GLU A 117 -1.34 27.05 -3.10
N PRO A 118 -0.10 27.44 -3.44
CA PRO A 118 1.07 27.06 -2.65
C PRO A 118 0.99 27.54 -1.19
N MET A 119 1.45 26.70 -0.24
CA MET A 119 1.65 26.98 1.20
C MET A 119 0.41 27.34 2.03
N SER A 120 -0.66 27.87 1.43
CA SER A 120 -1.83 28.42 2.12
C SER A 120 -3.17 28.05 1.48
N GLY A 121 -3.13 27.25 0.41
CA GLY A 121 -4.30 26.79 -0.31
C GLY A 121 -5.17 25.80 0.47
N LYS A 122 -6.41 25.67 0.02
CA LYS A 122 -7.35 24.63 0.44
C LYS A 122 -7.07 23.34 -0.32
N VAL A 123 -7.39 22.22 0.32
CA VAL A 123 -7.34 20.91 -0.36
C VAL A 123 -8.43 20.86 -1.42
N VAL A 124 -8.02 20.75 -2.69
CA VAL A 124 -8.91 20.60 -3.86
C VAL A 124 -8.84 19.21 -4.49
N GLY A 125 -7.77 18.47 -4.22
CA GLY A 125 -7.57 17.09 -4.71
C GLY A 125 -7.28 16.13 -3.57
N THR A 126 -7.81 14.91 -3.66
CA THR A 126 -7.41 13.81 -2.77
C THR A 126 -7.38 12.51 -3.55
N GLU A 127 -6.20 11.91 -3.63
CA GLU A 127 -5.99 10.57 -4.18
C GLU A 127 -5.71 9.59 -3.05
N ALA A 128 -6.34 8.42 -3.07
CA ALA A 128 -6.25 7.47 -1.97
C ALA A 128 -5.98 6.04 -2.48
N ASN A 129 -4.84 5.49 -2.10
CA ASN A 129 -4.44 4.13 -2.46
C ASN A 129 -4.48 3.21 -1.23
N ARG A 130 -4.95 1.98 -1.43
CA ARG A 130 -5.01 0.95 -0.38
C ARG A 130 -4.26 -0.29 -0.81
N PHE A 131 -3.30 -0.71 0.00
CA PHE A 131 -2.43 -1.84 -0.28
C PHE A 131 -2.59 -2.89 0.83
N TYR A 132 -2.97 -4.10 0.46
CA TYR A 132 -3.18 -5.20 1.40
C TYR A 132 -2.06 -6.21 1.26
N PHE A 133 -1.50 -6.62 2.40
CA PHE A 133 -0.36 -7.53 2.45
C PHE A 133 -0.73 -8.82 3.19
N SER A 134 -0.16 -9.92 2.72
CA SER A 134 -0.18 -11.21 3.39
C SER A 134 1.18 -11.87 3.18
N ASN A 135 1.83 -12.29 4.26
CA ASN A 135 3.15 -12.93 4.23
C ASN A 135 4.18 -12.16 3.38
N ASP A 136 4.28 -10.85 3.62
CA ASP A 136 5.24 -9.97 2.94
C ASP A 136 5.04 -9.89 1.41
N ARG A 137 3.85 -10.26 0.93
CA ARG A 137 3.41 -10.13 -0.46
C ARG A 137 2.20 -9.20 -0.55
N LEU A 138 2.23 -8.28 -1.50
CA LEU A 138 1.09 -7.45 -1.86
C LEU A 138 0.06 -8.37 -2.52
N THR A 139 -1.13 -8.48 -1.93
CA THR A 139 -2.21 -9.37 -2.42
C THR A 139 -3.35 -8.58 -3.06
N ARG A 140 -3.47 -7.29 -2.74
CA ARG A 140 -4.45 -6.39 -3.35
C ARG A 140 -3.94 -4.96 -3.33
N TRP A 141 -4.08 -4.28 -4.46
CA TRP A 141 -3.92 -2.84 -4.58
C TRP A 141 -5.22 -2.26 -5.13
N ILE A 142 -5.85 -1.39 -4.35
CA ILE A 142 -6.99 -0.56 -4.77
C ILE A 142 -6.47 0.84 -5.04
N ASP A 143 -6.65 1.31 -6.27
CA ASP A 143 -6.19 2.63 -6.72
C ASP A 143 -7.10 3.77 -6.23
N GLN A 144 -6.75 4.99 -6.60
CA GLN A 144 -7.49 6.22 -6.29
C GLN A 144 -8.94 6.22 -6.78
N ASN A 145 -9.26 5.43 -7.80
CA ASN A 145 -10.61 5.31 -8.34
C ASN A 145 -11.42 4.19 -7.66
N GLY A 146 -10.86 3.56 -6.61
CA GLY A 146 -11.47 2.42 -5.96
C GLY A 146 -11.37 1.12 -6.77
N LYS A 147 -10.59 1.09 -7.86
CA LYS A 147 -10.47 -0.09 -8.73
C LYS A 147 -9.27 -0.94 -8.32
N ALA A 148 -9.45 -2.26 -8.39
CA ALA A 148 -8.36 -3.18 -8.15
C ALA A 148 -7.39 -3.20 -9.34
N ARG A 149 -6.10 -3.02 -9.08
CA ARG A 149 -5.04 -3.17 -10.09
C ARG A 149 -4.78 -4.64 -10.38
N SER A 150 -4.35 -4.95 -11.62
CA SER A 150 -4.02 -6.32 -12.03
C SER A 150 -2.82 -6.86 -11.24
N LEU A 151 -2.91 -8.12 -10.80
CA LEU A 151 -1.82 -8.80 -10.12
C LEU A 151 -0.74 -9.19 -11.13
N GLY A 152 0.54 -9.03 -10.76
CA GLY A 152 1.68 -9.52 -11.54
C GLY A 152 2.21 -8.59 -12.63
N GLY A 153 1.65 -7.39 -12.80
CA GLY A 153 2.29 -6.35 -13.63
C GLY A 153 3.59 -5.82 -13.00
N GLY A 154 4.52 -5.30 -13.82
CA GLY A 154 5.79 -4.74 -13.34
C GLY A 154 5.61 -3.68 -12.24
N ASP A 155 4.63 -2.79 -12.42
CA ASP A 155 4.25 -1.77 -11.43
C ASP A 155 3.84 -2.36 -10.08
N PHE A 156 3.19 -3.53 -10.09
CA PHE A 156 2.71 -4.19 -8.88
C PHE A 156 3.89 -4.71 -8.05
N GLN A 157 4.86 -5.35 -8.72
CA GLN A 157 6.06 -5.84 -8.05
C GLN A 157 6.96 -4.70 -7.56
N ALA A 158 7.14 -3.66 -8.38
CA ALA A 158 7.89 -2.47 -7.98
C ALA A 158 7.26 -1.81 -6.75
N LYS A 159 5.93 -1.64 -6.75
CA LYS A 159 5.20 -1.06 -5.62
C LYS A 159 5.28 -1.92 -4.36
N GLN A 160 5.23 -3.25 -4.50
CA GLN A 160 5.44 -4.16 -3.36
C GLN A 160 6.82 -3.95 -2.72
N GLN A 161 7.88 -3.92 -3.53
CA GLN A 161 9.26 -3.73 -3.05
C GLN A 161 9.40 -2.38 -2.34
N GLU A 162 8.96 -1.29 -2.99
CA GLU A 162 8.98 0.07 -2.44
C GLU A 162 8.33 0.14 -1.06
N LEU A 163 7.13 -0.43 -0.91
CA LEU A 163 6.37 -0.38 0.34
C LEU A 163 7.01 -1.21 1.45
N LEU A 164 7.57 -2.38 1.13
CA LEU A 164 8.25 -3.24 2.10
C LEU A 164 9.57 -2.62 2.56
N GLU A 165 10.38 -2.09 1.64
CA GLU A 165 11.62 -1.41 1.95
C GLU A 165 11.39 -0.19 2.85
N THR A 166 10.42 0.65 2.48
CA THR A 166 10.04 1.83 3.25
C THR A 166 9.51 1.44 4.64
N SER A 167 8.61 0.46 4.71
CA SER A 167 8.10 -0.09 5.97
C SER A 167 9.23 -0.58 6.89
N ASN A 168 10.15 -1.40 6.37
CA ASN A 168 11.27 -1.93 7.13
C ASN A 168 12.21 -0.83 7.63
N ARG A 169 12.44 0.18 6.80
CA ARG A 169 13.22 1.34 7.16
C ARG A 169 12.57 2.12 8.31
N PHE A 170 11.26 2.35 8.24
CA PHE A 170 10.51 3.02 9.30
C PHE A 170 10.46 2.22 10.59
N LEU A 171 10.30 0.90 10.53
CA LEU A 171 10.38 0.01 11.70
C LEU A 171 11.73 0.12 12.41
N LYS A 172 12.84 0.11 11.65
CA LYS A 172 14.20 0.27 12.20
C LYS A 172 14.38 1.64 12.83
N ALA A 173 13.99 2.70 12.11
CA ALA A 173 14.16 4.06 12.59
C ALA A 173 13.30 4.39 13.82
N ALA A 174 12.08 3.85 13.90
CA ALA A 174 11.20 4.01 15.06
C ALA A 174 11.78 3.40 16.34
N ARG A 175 12.62 2.37 16.21
CA ARG A 175 13.33 1.71 17.32
C ARG A 175 14.69 2.35 17.62
N SER A 176 15.22 3.17 16.71
CA SER A 176 16.50 3.87 16.87
C SER A 176 16.37 5.03 17.87
N PRO A 177 17.45 5.35 18.64
CA PRO A 177 17.50 6.57 19.43
C PRO A 177 17.53 7.85 18.57
N GLU A 178 17.98 7.78 17.31
CA GLU A 178 18.15 8.95 16.44
C GLU A 178 16.83 9.70 16.22
N PRO A 179 16.74 11.02 16.48
CA PRO A 179 15.50 11.76 16.33
C PRO A 179 15.14 12.06 14.86
N ILE A 180 16.13 12.03 13.96
CA ILE A 180 15.99 12.44 12.55
C ILE A 180 16.29 11.26 11.64
N ILE A 181 15.41 11.03 10.66
CA ILE A 181 15.57 10.06 9.58
C ILE A 181 15.94 10.85 8.33
N LYS A 182 17.14 10.64 7.78
CA LYS A 182 17.61 11.32 6.56
C LYS A 182 17.33 10.50 5.31
N ALA A 183 16.74 11.04 4.25
CA ALA A 183 16.64 10.35 2.97
C ALA A 183 18.03 10.01 2.38
N ARG A 184 18.58 8.83 2.66
CA ARG A 184 19.78 8.33 1.94
C ARG A 184 19.32 7.40 0.83
N ASN A 185 19.85 7.60 -0.38
CA ASN A 185 19.74 6.74 -1.57
C ASN A 185 18.36 6.09 -1.83
N LEU A 186 17.25 6.77 -1.49
CA LEU A 186 15.99 6.41 -2.11
C LEU A 186 15.94 7.07 -3.48
N ARG A 187 15.42 6.33 -4.47
CA ARG A 187 14.54 6.95 -5.47
C ARG A 187 13.35 7.52 -4.70
N VAL A 188 13.55 8.66 -4.05
CA VAL A 188 12.47 9.42 -3.46
C VAL A 188 11.60 9.79 -4.65
N TYR A 189 10.30 9.55 -4.50
CA TYR A 189 9.28 10.06 -5.40
C TYR A 189 9.69 11.48 -5.81
N PRO A 190 9.84 11.79 -7.11
CA PRO A 190 9.99 13.18 -7.50
C PRO A 190 8.74 13.92 -6.96
N PRO A 191 8.87 15.08 -6.31
CA PRO A 191 7.72 15.88 -5.88
C PRO A 191 6.88 16.44 -7.05
N GLU A 192 6.99 15.88 -8.26
CA GLU A 192 6.46 16.47 -9.48
C GLU A 192 6.13 15.38 -10.49
N THR A 193 4.95 14.75 -10.34
CA THR A 193 4.02 14.42 -11.44
C THR A 193 2.71 13.95 -10.81
N ALA A 194 1.95 14.86 -10.18
CA ALA A 194 0.51 14.74 -10.31
C ALA A 194 0.18 14.93 -11.80
N PRO A 195 -0.74 14.16 -12.39
CA PRO A 195 -1.06 14.34 -13.80
C PRO A 195 -1.48 15.79 -14.00
N VAL A 196 -0.74 16.50 -14.87
CA VAL A 196 -1.32 17.63 -15.59
C VAL A 196 -2.60 17.07 -16.18
N VAL A 197 -3.74 17.47 -15.63
CA VAL A 197 -5.01 17.32 -16.31
C VAL A 197 -4.83 18.15 -17.57
N ALA A 198 -4.34 17.50 -18.63
CA ALA A 198 -4.53 17.92 -19.99
C ALA A 198 -6.04 17.93 -20.16
N THR A 199 -6.64 19.04 -19.76
CA THR A 199 -7.99 19.41 -20.13
C THR A 199 -7.97 19.31 -21.65
N ALA A 200 -8.70 18.34 -22.16
CA ALA A 200 -8.95 18.20 -23.57
C ALA A 200 -9.35 19.58 -24.11
N MET A 201 -8.46 20.21 -24.87
CA MET A 201 -8.88 21.29 -25.75
C MET A 201 -9.76 20.64 -26.82
N PRO A 202 -11.04 21.03 -26.95
CA PRO A 202 -11.84 20.58 -28.07
C PRO A 202 -11.24 21.14 -29.37
N PRO A 203 -11.09 20.34 -30.43
CA PRO A 203 -10.75 20.87 -31.73
C PRO A 203 -12.04 21.33 -32.39
N ASP A 204 -12.51 22.57 -32.17
CA ASP A 204 -13.38 23.18 -33.17
C ASP A 204 -13.59 24.71 -33.11
N VAL A 205 -13.73 25.25 -34.32
CA VAL A 205 -14.36 26.51 -34.78
C VAL A 205 -13.67 27.88 -34.63
N ARG A 206 -12.84 28.21 -35.63
CA ARG A 206 -12.90 29.52 -36.33
C ARG A 206 -12.93 29.24 -37.84
N ARG A 207 -14.11 28.95 -38.39
CA ARG A 207 -15.01 29.90 -39.08
C ARG A 207 -14.36 30.65 -40.26
N TRP A 208 -14.54 30.04 -41.44
CA TRP A 208 -15.06 30.65 -42.67
C TRP A 208 -14.60 32.07 -43.05
N LEU A 209 -13.77 32.16 -44.09
CA LEU A 209 -13.88 33.12 -45.20
C LEU A 209 -13.51 32.40 -46.52
N CYS A 210 -14.49 32.30 -47.43
CA CYS A 210 -14.48 31.76 -48.81
C CYS A 210 -13.48 32.48 -49.77
N PRO A 211 -13.40 32.17 -51.10
CA PRO A 211 -14.08 31.18 -51.96
C PRO A 211 -13.16 30.38 -52.93
N PRO A 212 -13.71 29.51 -53.82
CA PRO A 212 -12.98 28.63 -54.74
C PRO A 212 -12.78 29.21 -56.16
N LEU A 213 -11.74 28.76 -56.84
CA LEU A 213 -11.56 28.78 -58.31
C LEU A 213 -11.09 27.37 -58.70
N ALA A 214 -11.95 26.53 -59.30
CA ALA A 214 -12.25 26.42 -60.73
C ALA A 214 -11.06 25.88 -61.57
N ASP A 215 -11.21 24.60 -61.96
CA ASP A 215 -10.84 23.90 -63.20
C ASP A 215 -9.46 24.13 -63.88
N PHE A 216 -8.73 23.03 -64.20
CA PHE A 216 -8.47 22.53 -65.57
C PHE A 216 -7.22 21.60 -65.73
N PHE A 217 -7.31 20.65 -66.69
CA PHE A 217 -6.30 19.81 -67.40
C PHE A 217 -5.59 18.65 -66.63
N ILE A 218 -5.85 17.35 -66.86
CA ILE A 218 -5.61 16.38 -67.98
C ILE A 218 -4.16 15.81 -68.10
N CYS A 219 -4.07 14.46 -68.12
CA CYS A 219 -3.01 13.53 -68.59
C CYS A 219 -1.59 13.65 -67.98
N GLY A 220 -0.79 12.62 -67.73
CA GLY A 220 -0.73 11.20 -68.14
C GLY A 220 0.77 10.82 -68.28
N LEU A 221 1.14 9.56 -67.95
CA LEU A 221 2.41 8.84 -68.24
C LEU A 221 3.61 8.92 -67.24
N CYS A 222 3.86 7.77 -66.57
CA CYS A 222 5.11 6.99 -66.34
C CYS A 222 6.51 7.65 -66.16
N PRO A 223 7.54 6.95 -65.58
CA PRO A 223 7.61 5.88 -64.56
C PRO A 223 8.74 6.17 -63.49
N PRO A 224 9.20 5.23 -62.62
CA PRO A 224 9.94 5.53 -61.40
C PRO A 224 11.47 5.57 -61.57
N ARG A 225 12.17 6.23 -60.64
CA ARG A 225 13.64 6.12 -60.49
C ARG A 225 14.04 5.78 -59.06
N ALA A 226 14.75 4.67 -58.95
CA ALA A 226 15.41 4.16 -57.77
C ALA A 226 16.63 5.02 -57.37
N GLY A 227 16.91 5.08 -56.06
CA GLY A 227 18.19 5.50 -55.50
C GLY A 227 18.65 4.46 -54.47
N PRO A 228 19.90 3.98 -54.51
CA PRO A 228 20.38 2.95 -53.58
C PRO A 228 20.85 3.56 -52.26
N ILE A 229 20.43 2.94 -51.14
CA ILE A 229 20.91 3.26 -49.80
C ILE A 229 22.02 2.26 -49.45
N HIS A 230 23.24 2.77 -49.37
CA HIS A 230 24.44 2.01 -49.01
C HIS A 230 24.47 1.80 -47.49
N TRP A 231 24.40 0.54 -47.04
CA TRP A 231 24.72 0.15 -45.67
C TRP A 231 26.19 -0.25 -45.58
N LYS A 232 26.94 0.31 -44.63
CA LYS A 232 28.21 -0.25 -44.16
C LYS A 232 28.00 -0.74 -42.73
N ARG A 233 28.25 -2.03 -42.52
CA ARG A 233 28.49 -2.66 -41.22
C ARG A 233 30.00 -2.68 -40.97
N ASN A 234 30.41 -2.24 -39.78
CA ASN A 234 31.30 -2.95 -38.86
C ASN A 234 31.30 -2.22 -37.52
#